data_AF-A0A0F9B3C3-F1
#
_entry.id   AF-A0A0F9B3C3-F1
#
_cell.length_a   1.000
_cell.length_b   1.000
_cell.length_c   1.000
_cell.angle_alpha   90.00
_cell.angle_beta   90.00
_cell.angle_gamma   90.00
#
_symmetry.space_group_name_H-M   'P 1'
#
loop_
_entity.id
_entity.type
_entity.pdbx_description
1 polymer ?
#
loop_
_entity_poly.entity_id
_entity_poly.type
_entity_poly.pdbx_seq_one_letter_code
_entity_poly.pdbx_strand_id
1 'polypeptide(L)' 'MTLPPNTVEVKPENKCDVCREKDARYYNITHYIHICGIGCFEEFIVGYNREIEEISRKLLKPDETDVVRKKKDDL' A
#
# COMPACT_ATOMS: atom_id res chain seq x y z
N MET A 1 -19.82 1.33 1.94
CA MET A 1 -18.38 1.04 2.09
C MET A 1 -17.61 2.26 1.64
N THR A 2 -16.61 2.68 2.40
CA THR A 2 -15.95 3.98 2.24
C THR A 2 -14.52 3.73 1.77
N LEU A 3 -14.18 4.27 0.60
CA LEU A 3 -12.79 4.33 0.16
C LEU A 3 -11.97 5.20 1.12
N PRO A 4 -10.63 5.11 1.08
CA PRO A 4 -9.78 5.99 1.89
C PRO A 4 -10.15 7.47 1.71
N PRO A 5 -9.99 8.29 2.76
CA PRO A 5 -10.41 9.70 2.73
C PRO A 5 -9.66 10.54 1.70
N ASN A 6 -8.54 10.04 1.17
CA ASN A 6 -7.65 10.67 0.22
C ASN A 6 -7.84 10.18 -1.23
N THR A 7 -8.95 9.50 -1.53
CA THR A 7 -9.33 9.17 -2.91
C THR A 7 -10.21 10.25 -3.53
N VAL A 8 -9.95 10.60 -4.78
CA VAL A 8 -10.78 11.52 -5.57
C VAL A 8 -11.37 10.80 -6.77
N GLU A 9 -12.60 11.13 -7.14
CA GLU A 9 -13.19 10.66 -8.39
C GLU A 9 -12.51 11.31 -9.59
N VAL A 10 -12.24 10.51 -10.62
CA VAL A 10 -11.59 10.96 -11.85
C VAL A 10 -12.45 10.66 -13.07
N LYS A 11 -12.33 11.49 -14.11
CA LYS A 11 -12.93 11.18 -15.41
C LYS A 11 -12.21 9.95 -16.00
N PRO A 12 -12.94 9.04 -16.67
CA PRO A 12 -12.37 7.82 -17.20
C PRO A 12 -11.45 8.13 -18.38
N GLU A 13 -10.18 8.36 -18.06
CA GLU A 13 -9.10 8.61 -19.02
C GLU A 13 -7.96 7.60 -18.84
N ASN A 14 -7.86 6.98 -17.66
CA ASN A 14 -6.83 6.03 -17.27
C ASN A 14 -7.41 4.64 -16.95
N LYS A 15 -6.65 3.58 -17.26
CA LYS A 15 -6.97 2.22 -16.83
C LYS A 15 -6.67 2.02 -15.34
N CYS A 16 -7.36 1.06 -14.71
CA CYS A 16 -7.02 0.64 -13.36
C CYS A 16 -5.62 0.00 -13.36
N ASP A 17 -4.75 0.49 -12.48
CA ASP A 17 -3.37 0.03 -12.39
C ASP A 17 -3.24 -1.42 -11.87
N VAL A 18 -4.28 -1.90 -11.18
CA VAL A 18 -4.33 -3.24 -10.57
C VAL A 18 -4.83 -4.28 -11.56
N CYS A 19 -6.10 -4.19 -12.01
CA CYS A 19 -6.69 -5.20 -12.89
C CYS A 19 -6.45 -4.94 -14.38
N ARG A 20 -6.17 -3.70 -14.79
CA ARG A 20 -5.98 -3.25 -16.20
C ARG A 20 -7.15 -3.52 -17.16
N GLU A 21 -8.24 -4.13 -16.70
CA GLU A 21 -9.42 -4.43 -17.50
C GLU A 21 -10.39 -3.24 -17.59
N LYS A 22 -10.58 -2.54 -16.47
CA LYS A 22 -11.58 -1.47 -16.32
C LYS A 22 -10.92 -0.11 -16.26
N ASP A 23 -11.66 0.91 -16.68
CA ASP A 23 -11.24 2.30 -16.46
C ASP A 23 -11.29 2.62 -14.97
N ALA A 24 -10.33 3.43 -14.53
CA ALA A 24 -10.27 3.88 -13.16
C ALA A 24 -11.41 4.86 -12.88
N ARG A 25 -11.98 4.71 -11.68
CA ARG A 25 -13.03 5.60 -11.16
C ARG A 25 -12.47 6.55 -10.11
N TYR A 26 -11.44 6.10 -9.41
CA TYR A 26 -10.82 6.86 -8.34
C TYR A 26 -9.32 6.88 -8.50
N TYR A 27 -8.74 8.00 -8.09
CA TYR A 27 -7.31 8.16 -7.92
C TYR A 27 -7.00 8.34 -6.44
N ASN A 28 -6.11 7.49 -5.91
CA ASN A 28 -5.63 7.62 -4.54
C ASN A 28 -4.41 8.55 -4.51
N ILE A 29 -4.52 9.67 -3.79
CA ILE A 29 -3.47 10.69 -3.76
C ILE A 29 -2.25 10.22 -2.97
N THR A 30 -2.44 9.45 -1.90
CA THR A 30 -1.31 9.01 -1.05
C THR A 30 -0.46 7.96 -1.74
N HIS A 31 -1.10 7.04 -2.45
CA HIS A 31 -0.42 5.93 -3.10
C HIS A 31 -0.23 6.13 -4.61
N TYR A 32 -0.63 7.29 -5.15
CA TYR A 32 -0.52 7.66 -6.55
C TYR A 32 -1.01 6.59 -7.53
N ILE A 33 -2.17 5.97 -7.22
CA ILE A 33 -2.70 4.82 -7.97
C ILE A 33 -4.12 5.04 -8.47
N HIS A 34 -4.38 4.60 -9.70
CA HIS A 34 -5.69 4.55 -10.34
C HIS A 34 -6.42 3.24 -10.07
N ILE A 35 -7.61 3.33 -9.47
CA ILE A 35 -8.41 2.17 -9.07
C ILE A 35 -9.80 2.20 -9.67
N CYS A 36 -10.31 1.05 -10.13
CA CYS A 36 -11.70 0.95 -10.61
C CYS A 36 -12.71 0.67 -9.49
N GLY A 37 -12.25 0.23 -8.32
CA GLY A 37 -13.13 -0.11 -7.19
C GLY A 37 -12.37 -0.62 -5.97
N ILE A 38 -13.13 -0.92 -4.91
CA ILE A 38 -12.59 -1.27 -3.59
C ILE A 38 -11.79 -2.57 -3.59
N GLY A 39 -12.23 -3.62 -4.31
CA GLY A 39 -11.49 -4.89 -4.36
C GLY A 39 -10.07 -4.70 -4.92
N CYS A 40 -9.93 -3.95 -6.01
CA CYS A 40 -8.62 -3.59 -6.55
C CYS A 40 -7.78 -2.75 -5.58
N PHE A 41 -8.42 -1.86 -4.81
CA PHE A 41 -7.72 -1.08 -3.80
C PHE A 41 -7.18 -1.95 -2.66
N GLU A 42 -7.98 -2.90 -2.16
CA GLU A 42 -7.56 -3.84 -1.11
C GLU A 42 -6.41 -4.74 -1.60
N GLU A 43 -6.50 -5.27 -2.82
CA GLU A 43 -5.42 -6.02 -3.46
C GLU A 43 -4.12 -5.22 -3.54
N PHE A 44 -4.21 -3.94 -3.91
CA PHE A 44 -3.05 -3.06 -3.95
C PHE A 44 -2.42 -2.90 -2.56
N ILE A 45 -3.21 -2.64 -1.51
CA ILE A 45 -2.67 -2.47 -0.15
C ILE A 45 -1.97 -3.74 0.34
N VAL A 46 -2.57 -4.90 0.11
CA VAL A 46 -1.98 -6.19 0.48
C VAL A 46 -0.65 -6.42 -0.26
N GLY A 47 -0.62 -6.17 -1.57
CA GLY A 47 0.59 -6.27 -2.38
C GLY A 47 1.69 -5.31 -1.92
N TYR A 48 1.32 -4.05 -1.70
CA TYR A 48 2.23 -3.00 -1.25
C TYR A 48 2.87 -3.32 0.11
N ASN A 49 2.07 -3.78 1.08
CA ASN A 49 2.58 -4.19 2.39
C ASN A 49 3.55 -5.37 2.28
N ARG A 50 3.23 -6.36 1.44
CA ARG A 50 4.12 -7.50 1.21
C ARG A 50 5.45 -7.08 0.60
N GLU A 51 5.42 -6.18 -0.38
CA GLU A 51 6.64 -5.65 -1.00
C GLU A 51 7.50 -4.89 0.01
N ILE A 52 6.88 -4.05 0.86
CA ILE A 52 7.57 -3.39 1.97
C ILE A 52 8.22 -4.41 2.90
N GLU A 53 7.52 -5.47 3.29
CA GLU A 53 8.09 -6.51 4.16
C GLU A 53 9.29 -7.20 3.52
N GLU A 54 9.20 -7.53 2.22
CA GLU A 54 10.30 -8.17 1.49
C GLU A 54 11.52 -7.23 1.35
N ILE A 55 11.29 -5.96 1.04
CA ILE A 55 12.35 -4.94 1.01
C ILE A 55 12.97 -4.75 2.39
N SER A 56 12.13 -4.65 3.43
CA SER A 56 12.57 -4.50 4.82
C SER A 56 13.45 -5.68 5.23
N ARG A 57 13.08 -6.92 4.92
CA ARG A 57 13.92 -8.11 5.20
C ARG A 57 15.25 -8.11 4.46
N LYS A 58 15.29 -7.59 3.22
CA LYS A 58 16.51 -7.56 2.40
C LYS A 58 17.46 -6.44 2.81
N LEU A 59 16.93 -5.27 3.17
CA LEU A 59 17.72 -4.07 3.46
C LEU A 59 18.03 -3.90 4.95
N LEU A 60 17.09 -4.26 5.83
CA LEU A 60 17.31 -4.28 7.26
C LEU A 60 17.89 -5.65 7.62
N LYS A 61 19.23 -5.71 7.75
CA LYS A 61 19.89 -6.85 8.38
C LYS A 61 19.29 -7.10 9.78
N PRO A 62 19.27 -8.34 10.30
CA PRO A 62 18.70 -8.68 11.60
C PRO A 62 19.31 -7.99 12.85
N ASP A 63 20.15 -6.96 12.70
CA ASP A 63 20.85 -6.30 13.80
C ASP A 63 20.14 -5.07 14.42
N GLU A 64 18.98 -4.63 13.91
CA GLU A 64 18.25 -3.49 14.50
C GLU A 64 16.99 -3.88 15.29
N THR A 65 16.41 -5.06 15.04
CA THR A 65 15.21 -5.53 15.76
C THR A 65 15.49 -6.05 17.17
N ASP A 66 16.70 -6.52 17.46
CA ASP A 66 17.08 -7.01 18.80
C ASP A 66 17.46 -5.90 19.78
N VAL A 67 17.94 -4.75 19.29
CA VAL A 67 18.36 -3.63 20.16
C VAL A 67 17.16 -2.93 20.81
N VAL A 68 16.00 -2.90 20.14
CA VAL A 68 14.78 -2.29 20.70
C VAL A 68 14.16 -3.16 21.80
N ARG A 69 14.30 -4.50 21.73
CA ARG A 69 13.78 -5.39 22.78
C ARG A 69 14.64 -5.38 24.04
N LYS A 70 15.98 -5.30 23.94
CA LYS A 70 16.84 -5.30 25.13
C LYS A 70 16.84 -4.01 25.95
N LYS A 71 16.48 -2.86 25.39
CA LYS A 71 16.43 -1.60 26.15
C LYS A 71 15.25 -1.47 27.12
N LYS A 72 14.31 -2.43 27.13
CA LYS A 72 13.14 -2.39 28.02
C LYS A 72 13.24 -3.29 29.25
N ASP A 73 14.24 -4.15 29.32
CA ASP A 73 14.47 -5.06 30.47
C ASP A 73 15.64 -4.62 31.37
N ASP A 74 16.34 -3.53 31.02
CA ASP A 74 17.46 -2.94 31.78
C ASP A 74 17.13 -1.52 32.32
N LEU A 75 15.85 -1.22 32.59
CA LEU A 75 15.43 -0.01 33.32
C LEU A 75 14.44 -0.32 34.45
#